data_AF-A0A844P8U5-F1
#
_entry.id   AF-A0A844P8U5-F1
#
_cell.length_a   1.000
_cell.length_b   1.000
_cell.length_c   1.000
_cell.angle_alpha   90.00
_cell.angle_beta   90.00
_cell.angle_gamma   90.00
#
_symmetry.space_group_name_H-M   'P 1'
#
loop_
_entity.id
_entity.type
_entity.pdbx_description
1 polymer ?
#
loop_
_entity_poly.entity_id
_entity_poly.type
_entity_poly.pdbx_seq_one_letter_code
_entity_poly.pdbx_strand_id
1 'polypeptide(L)' 'MDDLNYTIQLKCLFCDSVLEGDSKKELSSGDMVKCQNCNELNDYDALIDVAHDEGLALVKNELDDQLKKIFGKRFKK' A
#
# COMPACT_ATOMS: atom_id res chain seq x y z
N MET A 1 -21.30 9.64 2.88
CA MET A 1 -19.96 9.43 2.30
C MET A 1 -19.80 7.93 2.27
N ASP A 2 -19.59 7.34 1.10
CA ASP A 2 -19.25 5.92 1.05
C ASP A 2 -17.93 5.74 1.81
N ASP A 3 -17.86 4.76 2.71
CA ASP A 3 -16.62 4.44 3.42
C ASP A 3 -15.61 3.92 2.38
N LEU A 4 -14.70 4.79 1.96
CA LEU A 4 -13.61 4.45 1.06
C LEU A 4 -12.60 3.60 1.85
N ASN A 5 -12.73 2.28 1.72
CA ASN A 5 -11.76 1.34 2.25
C ASN A 5 -10.64 1.13 1.23
N TYR A 6 -9.40 1.37 1.65
CA TYR A 6 -8.21 1.13 0.87
C TYR A 6 -7.42 -0.04 1.45
N THR A 7 -6.97 -0.93 0.58
CA THR A 7 -6.13 -2.06 0.95
C THR A 7 -4.83 -1.96 0.18
N ILE A 8 -3.70 -2.03 0.90
CA ILE A 8 -2.36 -2.10 0.31
C ILE A 8 -1.82 -3.50 0.50
N GLN A 9 -1.16 -4.01 -0.54
CA GLN A 9 -0.45 -5.28 -0.48
C GLN A 9 1.00 -5.03 -0.08
N LEU A 10 1.51 -5.80 0.88
CA LEU A 10 2.92 -5.76 1.21
C LEU A 10 3.73 -6.41 0.09
N LYS A 11 4.79 -5.74 -0.36
CA LYS A 11 5.71 -6.23 -1.39
C LYS A 11 7.09 -6.44 -0.80
N CYS A 12 7.81 -7.42 -1.32
CA CYS A 12 9.19 -7.65 -0.93
C CYS A 12 10.06 -6.46 -1.31
N LEU A 13 10.83 -5.94 -0.35
CA LEU A 13 11.73 -4.79 -0.52
C LEU A 13 12.91 -5.06 -1.47
N PHE A 14 13.13 -6.32 -1.85
CA PHE A 14 14.27 -6.76 -2.66
C PHE A 14 13.90 -7.14 -4.09
N CYS A 15 12.69 -7.65 -4.32
CA CYS A 15 12.27 -8.16 -5.63
C CYS A 15 10.84 -7.77 -6.05
N ASP A 16 10.18 -6.90 -5.27
CA ASP A 16 8.84 -6.35 -5.52
C ASP A 16 7.69 -7.36 -5.62
N SER A 17 7.95 -8.66 -5.43
CA SER A 17 6.91 -9.68 -5.38
C SER A 17 6.01 -9.46 -4.15
N VAL A 18 4.70 -9.62 -4.31
CA VAL A 18 3.74 -9.60 -3.19
C VAL A 18 4.13 -10.64 -2.15
N LEU A 19 4.15 -10.23 -0.89
CA LEU A 19 4.41 -11.13 0.24
C LEU A 19 3.12 -11.87 0.60
N GLU A 20 3.20 -13.20 0.66
CA GLU A 20 2.09 -14.01 1.13
C GLU A 20 2.12 -14.05 2.66
N GLY A 21 1.01 -13.67 3.30
CA GLY A 21 0.86 -13.74 4.75
C GLY A 21 0.43 -15.13 5.21
N ASP A 22 0.93 -15.56 6.36
CA ASP A 22 0.32 -16.66 7.10
C ASP A 22 -0.82 -16.09 7.96
N SER A 23 -2.06 -16.45 7.63
CA SER A 23 -3.26 -15.96 8.32
C SER A 23 -3.35 -16.39 9.80
N LYS A 24 -2.44 -17.27 10.25
CA LYS A 24 -2.37 -17.73 11.65
C LYS A 24 -1.30 -17.01 12.47
N LYS A 25 -0.45 -16.20 11.83
CA LYS A 25 0.65 -15.51 12.49
C LYS A 25 0.39 -14.01 12.51
N GLU A 26 0.16 -13.47 13.69
CA GLU A 26 0.24 -12.03 13.90
C GLU A 26 1.70 -11.58 13.78
N LEU A 27 1.93 -10.49 13.05
CA LEU A 27 3.23 -9.88 12.89
C LEU A 27 3.33 -8.65 13.79
N SER A 28 4.53 -8.42 14.31
CA SER A 28 4.85 -7.36 15.24
C SER A 28 6.16 -6.68 14.87
N SER A 29 6.36 -5.47 15.39
CA SER A 29 7.60 -4.72 15.20
C SER A 29 8.82 -5.57 15.61
N GLY A 30 9.86 -5.52 14.78
CA GLY A 30 11.05 -6.38 14.88
C GLY A 30 10.92 -7.79 14.28
N ASP A 31 9.75 -8.21 13.78
CA ASP A 31 9.63 -9.46 13.05
C ASP A 31 10.28 -9.39 11.65
N MET A 32 10.79 -10.53 11.19
CA MET A 32 11.27 -10.71 9.82
C MET A 32 10.28 -11.54 9.00
N VAL A 33 9.91 -11.03 7.83
CA VAL A 33 9.02 -11.67 6.87
C VAL A 33 9.85 -12.22 5.71
N LYS A 34 9.91 -13.55 5.60
CA LYS A 34 10.61 -14.19 4.48
C LYS A 34 9.79 -14.10 3.20
N CYS A 35 10.42 -13.62 2.12
CA CYS A 35 9.82 -13.61 0.80
C CYS A 35 9.75 -15.03 0.20
N GLN A 36 8.58 -15.42 -0.31
CA GLN A 36 8.35 -16.72 -0.94
C GLN A 36 9.03 -16.84 -2.32
N ASN A 37 9.35 -15.71 -2.95
CA ASN A 37 9.97 -15.67 -4.28
C ASN A 37 11.51 -15.64 -4.22
N CYS A 38 12.11 -14.61 -3.60
CA CYS A 38 13.56 -14.45 -3.57
C CYS A 38 14.25 -15.02 -2.31
N ASN A 39 13.48 -15.49 -1.33
CA ASN A 39 13.95 -15.99 -0.02
C ASN A 39 14.61 -14.96 0.91
N GLU A 40 14.68 -13.68 0.53
CA GLU A 40 15.19 -12.63 1.40
C GLU A 40 14.27 -12.37 2.60
N LEU A 41 14.86 -11.89 3.69
CA LEU A 41 14.15 -11.51 4.91
C LEU A 41 13.87 -10.00 4.88
N ASN A 42 12.59 -9.66 4.95
CA ASN A 42 12.11 -8.29 4.95
C ASN A 42 11.80 -7.89 6.39
N ASP A 43 12.33 -6.75 6.82
CA ASP A 43 12.00 -6.18 8.12
C ASP A 43 10.54 -5.70 8.11
N TYR A 44 9.76 -6.14 9.10
CA TYR A 44 8.33 -5.83 9.16
C TYR A 44 8.07 -4.33 9.31
N ASP A 45 8.86 -3.62 10.12
CA ASP A 45 8.68 -2.19 10.33
C ASP A 45 8.93 -1.42 9.01
N ALA A 46 9.99 -1.77 8.29
CA ALA A 46 10.26 -1.22 6.96
C ALA A 46 9.15 -1.52 5.94
N LEU A 47 8.54 -2.71 5.98
CA LEU A 47 7.40 -3.05 5.11
C LEU A 47 6.18 -2.16 5.40
N ILE A 48 5.89 -1.91 6.68
CA ILE A 48 4.77 -1.06 7.10
C ILE A 48 5.01 0.39 6.71
N ASP A 49 6.23 0.91 6.88
CA ASP A 49 6.58 2.27 6.48
C ASP A 49 6.36 2.49 4.97
N VAL A 50 6.86 1.56 4.14
CA VAL A 50 6.66 1.63 2.68
C VAL A 50 5.17 1.51 2.32
N ALA A 51 4.44 0.58 2.94
CA ALA A 51 3.01 0.41 2.68
C ALA A 51 2.18 1.64 3.07
N HIS A 52 2.55 2.32 4.16
CA HIS A 52 1.93 3.57 4.58
C HIS A 52 2.12 4.67 3.54
N ASP A 53 3.36 4.82 3.03
CA ASP A 53 3.66 5.82 2.00
C ASP A 53 2.95 5.52 0.67
N GLU A 54 2.88 4.25 0.25
CA GLU A 54 2.08 3.82 -0.90
C GLU A 54 0.58 4.15 -0.70
N GLY A 55 0.05 3.87 0.48
CA GLY A 55 -1.33 4.18 0.84
C GLY A 55 -1.64 5.67 0.75
N LEU A 56 -0.79 6.53 1.31
CA LEU A 56 -0.94 7.98 1.22
C LEU A 56 -0.90 8.48 -0.22
N ALA A 57 0.00 7.94 -1.05
CA ALA A 57 0.09 8.30 -2.45
C ALA A 57 -1.20 7.93 -3.21
N LEU A 58 -1.76 6.75 -2.94
CA LEU A 58 -3.00 6.29 -3.57
C LEU A 58 -4.18 7.23 -3.24
N VAL A 59 -4.37 7.57 -1.96
CA VAL A 59 -5.44 8.48 -1.52
C VAL A 59 -5.26 9.88 -2.14
N LYS A 60 -4.04 10.41 -2.16
CA LYS A 60 -3.75 11.71 -2.78
C LYS A 60 -4.08 11.73 -4.27
N ASN A 61 -3.66 10.71 -5.01
CA ASN A 61 -3.91 10.60 -6.44
C ASN A 61 -5.41 10.51 -6.75
N GLU A 62 -6.17 9.73 -5.97
CA GLU A 62 -7.62 9.62 -6.12
C GLU A 62 -8.32 10.96 -5.84
N LEU A 63 -7.90 11.68 -4.79
CA LEU A 63 -8.42 13.01 -4.48
C LEU A 63 -8.13 14.01 -5.61
N ASP A 64 -6.90 14.04 -6.13
CA ASP A 64 -6.50 14.90 -7.23
C ASP A 64 -7.33 14.62 -8.49
N ASP A 65 -7.59 13.34 -8.80
CA ASP A 65 -8.41 12.95 -9.94
C ASP A 65 -9.88 13.29 -9.77
N GLN A 66 -10.42 13.18 -8.56
CA GLN A 66 -11.77 13.65 -8.23
C GLN A 66 -11.88 15.17 -8.38
N LEU A 67 -10.91 15.93 -7.87
CA LEU A 67 -10.84 17.38 -8.01
C LEU A 67 -10.77 17.78 -9.49
N LYS A 68 -9.89 17.16 -10.28
CA LYS A 68 -9.82 17.39 -11.74
C LYS A 68 -11.14 17.12 -12.43
N LYS A 69 -11.87 16.05 -12.07
CA LYS A 69 -13.18 15.74 -12.64
C LYS A 69 -14.23 16.80 -12.29
N ILE A 70 -14.23 17.31 -11.06
CA ILE A 70 -15.19 18.34 -10.60
C ILE A 70 -14.87 19.68 -11.27
N PHE A 71 -13.63 20.15 -11.17
CA PHE A 71 -13.21 21.45 -11.72
C PHE A 71 -13.18 21.44 -13.25
N GLY A 72 -12.67 20.37 -13.89
CA GLY A 72 -12.65 20.23 -15.34
C GLY A 72 -14.04 20.18 -16.00
N LYS A 73 -15.07 19.71 -15.28
CA LYS A 73 -16.48 19.84 -15.72
C LYS A 73 -17.02 21.25 -15.55
N ARG A 74 -16.55 22.00 -14.55
CA ARG A 74 -17.00 23.37 -14.25
C ARG A 74 -16.45 24.43 -15.22
N PHE A 75 -15.30 24.18 -15.86
CA PHE A 75 -14.69 25.06 -16.87
C PHE A 75 -15.09 24.72 -18.32
N LYS A 76 -15.91 23.70 -18.56
CA LYS A 76 -16.46 23.36 -19.89
C LYS A 76 -17.83 23.99 -20.17
N LYS A 77 -18.11 25.15 -19.58
CA LYS A 77 -19.37 25.88 -19.76
C LYS A 77 -19.14 27.22 -20.45
#